data_AF-A0A7W1VZY4-F1
#
_entry.id   AF-A0A7W1VZY4-F1
#
_cell.length_a   1.000
_cell.length_b   1.000
_cell.length_c   1.000
_cell.angle_alpha   90.00
_cell.angle_beta   90.00
_cell.angle_gamma   90.00
#
_symmetry.space_group_name_H-M   'P 1'
#
loop_
_entity.id
_entity.type
_entity.pdbx_description
1 polymer ?
#
loop_
_entity_poly.entity_id
_entity_poly.type
_entity_poly.pdbx_seq_one_letter_code
_entity_poly.pdbx_strand_id
1 'polypeptide(L)'
;MISSKDCLKKYGEPSDKSPWMVVWNVPAELQVGNIPRKIYCNIDMIHPLSLAFRFLIDREFVHELHTFDGCFNIRKKRGNNPSYSLHSWGVAIDFNAFDNPFNTTYQQARAKGLVPFSEGFLQCFRDAGMDCGGDWKQPCDRMHFQIQKL
;
A
#
# COMPACT_ATOMS: atom_id res chain seq x y z
N MET A 1 6.32 -12.30 2.23
CA MET A 1 6.37 -11.00 1.53
C MET A 1 7.33 -11.06 0.38
N ILE A 2 6.94 -10.51 -0.77
CA ILE A 2 7.84 -10.33 -1.91
C ILE A 2 8.98 -9.38 -1.55
N SER A 3 10.13 -9.57 -2.19
CA SER A 3 11.32 -8.75 -2.01
C SER A 3 11.62 -7.92 -3.26
N SER A 4 12.53 -6.96 -3.11
CA SER A 4 13.10 -6.22 -4.25
C SER A 4 13.81 -7.14 -5.25
N LYS A 5 14.32 -8.28 -4.80
CA LYS A 5 14.97 -9.28 -5.67
C LYS A 5 13.94 -10.00 -6.53
N ASP A 6 12.77 -10.31 -5.96
CA ASP A 6 11.67 -10.93 -6.71
C ASP A 6 11.12 -9.94 -7.76
N CYS A 7 10.96 -8.67 -7.38
CA CYS A 7 10.53 -7.63 -8.31
C CYS A 7 11.54 -7.41 -9.44
N LEU A 8 12.84 -7.36 -9.13
CA LEU A 8 13.89 -7.25 -10.14
C LEU A 8 13.86 -8.44 -11.10
N LYS A 9 13.60 -9.65 -10.59
CA LYS A 9 13.52 -10.87 -11.40
C LYS A 9 12.32 -10.86 -12.35
N LYS A 10 11.13 -10.40 -11.90
CA LYS A 10 9.92 -10.40 -12.73
C LYS A 10 9.81 -9.18 -13.64
N TYR A 11 10.04 -7.99 -13.09
CA TYR A 11 9.74 -6.71 -13.74
C TYR A 11 10.98 -6.01 -14.31
N GLY A 12 12.19 -6.46 -13.95
CA GLY A 12 13.44 -5.78 -14.31
C GLY A 12 13.73 -4.57 -13.41
N GLU A 13 14.66 -3.73 -13.86
CA GLU A 13 15.03 -2.50 -13.14
C GLU A 13 13.82 -1.55 -13.03
N PRO A 14 13.63 -0.89 -11.88
CA PRO A 14 12.63 0.16 -11.72
C PRO A 14 12.69 1.21 -12.84
N SER A 15 11.58 1.42 -13.52
CA SER A 15 11.47 2.43 -14.57
C SER A 15 10.03 2.93 -14.66
N ASP A 16 9.89 4.23 -14.87
CA ASP A 16 8.63 4.88 -15.23
C ASP A 16 8.12 4.47 -16.62
N LYS A 17 8.97 3.83 -17.45
CA LYS A 17 8.64 3.29 -18.77
C LYS A 17 8.49 1.77 -18.79
N SER A 18 8.44 1.14 -17.61
CA SER A 18 8.26 -0.30 -17.52
C SER A 18 6.93 -0.72 -18.15
N PRO A 19 6.88 -1.80 -18.97
CA PRO A 19 5.65 -2.28 -19.59
C PRO A 19 4.63 -2.84 -18.58
N TRP A 20 5.06 -3.03 -17.33
CA TRP A 20 4.21 -3.48 -16.22
C TRP A 20 3.46 -2.33 -15.53
N MET A 21 3.80 -1.07 -15.83
CA MET A 21 3.20 0.10 -15.22
C MET A 21 2.01 0.60 -16.03
N VAL A 22 0.92 0.92 -15.33
CA VAL A 22 -0.33 1.39 -15.94
C VAL A 22 -0.95 2.49 -15.11
N VAL A 23 -1.67 3.40 -15.77
CA VAL A 23 -2.62 4.30 -15.09
C VAL A 23 -3.93 3.53 -14.97
N TRP A 24 -4.16 2.92 -13.80
CA TRP A 24 -5.42 2.26 -13.51
C TRP A 24 -6.49 3.31 -13.21
N ASN A 25 -7.53 3.36 -14.05
CA ASN A 25 -8.76 4.09 -13.74
C ASN A 25 -9.61 3.21 -12.82
N VAL A 26 -9.74 3.63 -11.56
CA VAL A 26 -10.49 2.87 -10.56
C VAL A 26 -11.96 2.84 -10.99
N PRO A 27 -12.62 1.66 -11.05
CA PRO A 27 -14.03 1.56 -11.43
C PRO A 27 -14.94 2.44 -10.58
N ALA A 28 -15.98 3.02 -11.18
CA ALA A 28 -16.83 4.02 -10.53
C ALA A 28 -17.48 3.50 -9.23
N GLU A 29 -17.83 2.22 -9.19
CA GLU A 29 -18.38 1.54 -8.01
C GLU A 29 -17.41 1.43 -6.83
N LEU A 30 -16.10 1.57 -7.08
CA LEU A 30 -15.06 1.60 -6.04
C LEU A 30 -14.66 3.03 -5.64
N GLN A 31 -15.14 4.07 -6.32
CA GLN A 31 -14.79 5.47 -6.04
C GLN A 31 -15.64 6.05 -4.88
N VAL A 32 -15.62 5.35 -3.74
CA VAL A 32 -16.34 5.74 -2.51
C VAL A 32 -15.38 6.43 -1.54
N GLY A 33 -15.86 7.49 -0.88
CA GLY A 33 -15.04 8.26 0.07
C GLY A 33 -13.82 8.89 -0.61
N ASN A 34 -12.63 8.63 -0.05
CA ASN A 34 -11.36 9.16 -0.56
C ASN A 34 -10.57 8.17 -1.42
N ILE A 35 -11.20 7.08 -1.88
CA ILE A 35 -10.52 6.15 -2.80
C ILE A 35 -10.10 6.92 -4.08
N PRO A 36 -8.81 6.86 -4.47
CA PRO A 36 -8.33 7.59 -5.65
C PRO A 36 -9.05 7.16 -6.92
N ARG A 37 -9.40 8.11 -7.78
CA ARG A 37 -10.03 7.80 -9.09
C ARG A 37 -9.05 7.21 -10.10
N LYS A 38 -7.77 7.51 -9.95
CA LYS A 38 -6.68 7.00 -10.79
C LYS A 38 -5.48 6.68 -9.92
N ILE A 39 -4.83 5.55 -10.21
CA ILE A 39 -3.60 5.13 -9.53
C ILE A 39 -2.59 4.73 -10.59
N TYR A 40 -1.39 5.31 -10.54
CA TYR A 40 -0.26 4.83 -11.34
C TYR A 40 0.45 3.72 -10.58
N CYS A 41 0.30 2.48 -11.04
CA CYS A 41 0.74 1.28 -10.33
C CYS A 41 1.20 0.18 -11.30
N ASN A 42 1.71 -0.91 -10.74
CA ASN A 42 1.92 -2.14 -11.48
C ASN A 42 0.57 -2.77 -11.86
N ILE A 43 0.50 -3.46 -13.00
CA ILE A 43 -0.70 -4.20 -13.42
C ILE A 43 -1.11 -5.27 -12.40
N ASP A 44 -0.15 -5.90 -11.72
CA ASP A 44 -0.42 -6.93 -10.70
C ASP A 44 -1.01 -6.35 -9.40
N MET A 45 -0.96 -5.03 -9.22
CA MET A 45 -1.57 -4.33 -8.08
C MET A 45 -3.09 -4.22 -8.24
N ILE A 46 -3.61 -4.23 -9.48
CA ILE A 46 -5.01 -3.89 -9.78
C ILE A 46 -5.97 -4.85 -9.08
N HIS A 47 -5.77 -6.16 -9.25
CA HIS A 47 -6.68 -7.16 -8.69
C HIS A 47 -6.75 -7.12 -7.15
N PRO A 48 -5.64 -7.25 -6.39
CA PRO A 48 -5.70 -7.22 -4.94
C PRO A 48 -6.19 -5.87 -4.42
N LEU A 49 -5.78 -4.75 -5.03
CA LEU A 49 -6.23 -3.43 -4.58
C LEU A 49 -7.73 -3.19 -4.85
N SER A 50 -8.27 -3.73 -5.96
CA SER A 50 -9.72 -3.72 -6.23
C SER A 50 -10.50 -4.48 -5.17
N LEU A 51 -10.00 -5.65 -4.74
CA LEU A 51 -10.61 -6.44 -3.67
C LEU A 51 -10.54 -5.72 -2.33
N ALA A 52 -9.38 -5.13 -1.99
CA ALA A 52 -9.21 -4.38 -0.75
C ALA A 52 -10.20 -3.21 -0.68
N PHE A 53 -10.32 -2.43 -1.74
CA PHE A 53 -11.29 -1.33 -1.83
C PHE A 53 -12.73 -1.81 -1.70
N ARG A 54 -13.09 -2.92 -2.35
CA ARG A 54 -14.43 -3.52 -2.21
C ARG A 54 -14.71 -3.94 -0.77
N PHE A 55 -13.75 -4.60 -0.11
CA PHE A 55 -13.91 -4.99 1.30
C PHE A 55 -14.00 -3.78 2.24
N LEU A 56 -13.25 -2.70 1.98
CA LEU A 56 -13.40 -1.46 2.76
C LEU A 56 -14.82 -0.89 2.63
N ILE A 57 -15.40 -0.92 1.44
CA ILE A 57 -16.76 -0.42 1.18
C ILE A 57 -17.79 -1.33 1.85
N ASP A 58 -17.76 -2.63 1.54
CA ASP A 58 -18.75 -3.61 1.97
C ASP A 58 -18.78 -3.81 3.49
N ARG A 59 -17.64 -3.61 4.16
CA ARG A 59 -17.48 -3.75 5.61
C ARG A 59 -17.47 -2.41 6.34
N GLU A 60 -17.84 -1.34 5.64
CA GLU A 60 -17.98 0.01 6.18
C GLU A 60 -16.68 0.61 6.77
N PHE A 61 -15.49 0.14 6.38
CA PHE A 61 -14.20 0.70 6.79
C PHE A 61 -13.66 1.80 5.87
N VAL A 62 -14.31 2.05 4.72
CA VAL A 62 -13.87 3.06 3.73
C VAL A 62 -13.78 4.48 4.31
N HIS A 63 -14.54 4.77 5.37
CA HIS A 63 -14.50 6.06 6.06
C HIS A 63 -13.16 6.34 6.76
N GLU A 64 -12.36 5.31 7.07
CA GLU A 64 -11.03 5.48 7.66
C GLU A 64 -9.99 5.90 6.61
N LEU A 65 -10.26 5.76 5.31
CA LEU A 65 -9.33 6.17 4.27
C LEU A 65 -9.43 7.69 4.07
N HIS A 66 -8.38 8.41 4.44
CA HIS A 66 -8.34 9.88 4.40
C HIS A 66 -7.40 10.41 3.31
N THR A 67 -6.22 9.82 3.17
CA THR A 67 -5.20 10.25 2.22
C THR A 67 -4.63 9.09 1.43
N PHE A 68 -4.32 9.35 0.17
CA PHE A 68 -3.45 8.52 -0.67
C PHE A 68 -2.06 9.16 -0.69
N ASP A 69 -1.07 8.45 -0.16
CA ASP A 69 0.27 8.99 0.08
C ASP A 69 1.32 8.44 -0.91
N GLY A 70 0.89 7.60 -1.86
CA GLY A 70 1.64 7.25 -3.04
C GLY A 70 1.70 5.74 -3.32
N CYS A 71 1.88 5.40 -4.60
CA CYS A 71 2.05 4.02 -5.04
C CYS A 71 3.40 3.80 -5.74
N PHE A 72 3.76 4.69 -6.66
CA PHE A 72 5.01 4.59 -7.42
C PHE A 72 6.01 5.69 -7.05
N ASN A 73 7.22 5.28 -6.67
CA ASN A 73 8.35 6.17 -6.44
C ASN A 73 9.66 5.36 -6.52
N ILE A 74 10.49 5.62 -7.54
CA ILE A 74 11.77 4.95 -7.71
C ILE A 74 12.76 5.48 -6.67
N ARG A 75 13.00 4.69 -5.62
CA ARG A 75 13.90 5.06 -4.53
C ARG A 75 14.50 3.85 -3.82
N LYS A 76 15.67 4.04 -3.22
CA LYS A 76 16.22 3.07 -2.26
C LYS A 76 15.39 3.07 -0.97
N LYS A 77 15.46 1.97 -0.22
CA LYS A 77 14.89 1.90 1.14
C LYS A 77 15.63 2.89 2.05
N ARG A 78 14.92 3.42 3.06
CA ARG A 78 15.51 4.36 4.04
C ARG A 78 16.67 3.70 4.80
N GLY A 79 17.64 4.49 5.26
CA GLY A 79 18.72 4.06 6.14
C GLY A 79 19.91 3.37 5.47
N ASN A 80 20.50 3.97 4.42
CA ASN A 80 21.68 3.44 3.70
C ASN A 80 21.53 1.99 3.20
N ASN A 81 20.31 1.60 2.80
CA ASN A 81 20.06 0.27 2.25
C ASN A 81 20.27 0.26 0.73
N PRO A 82 21.08 -0.66 0.16
CA PRO A 82 21.32 -0.72 -1.28
C PRO A 82 20.12 -1.23 -2.09
N SER A 83 19.09 -1.79 -1.44
CA SER A 83 17.89 -2.34 -2.07
C SER A 83 16.85 -1.25 -2.37
N TYR A 84 16.17 -1.38 -3.51
CA TYR A 84 15.02 -0.54 -3.84
C TYR A 84 13.83 -0.80 -2.91
N SER A 85 13.04 0.26 -2.66
CA SER A 85 11.71 0.14 -2.10
C SER A 85 10.77 -0.55 -3.09
N LEU A 86 9.74 -1.24 -2.61
CA LEU A 86 8.71 -1.85 -3.46
C LEU A 86 7.86 -0.82 -4.21
N HIS A 87 7.77 0.42 -3.70
CA HIS A 87 7.20 1.53 -4.47
C HIS A 87 7.94 1.78 -5.79
N SER A 88 9.19 1.33 -5.92
CA SER A 88 9.95 1.48 -7.18
C SER A 88 9.38 0.64 -8.32
N TRP A 89 8.52 -0.33 -8.03
CA TRP A 89 7.84 -1.16 -9.04
C TRP A 89 6.32 -0.96 -9.06
N GLY A 90 5.77 -0.01 -8.29
CA GLY A 90 4.33 0.23 -8.23
C GLY A 90 3.52 -0.92 -7.60
N VAL A 91 4.18 -1.77 -6.80
CA VAL A 91 3.58 -2.95 -6.13
C VAL A 91 3.37 -2.73 -4.63
N ALA A 92 3.53 -1.49 -4.17
CA ALA A 92 3.25 -1.03 -2.81
C ALA A 92 2.44 0.27 -2.86
N ILE A 93 1.68 0.56 -1.81
CA ILE A 93 0.82 1.73 -1.70
C ILE A 93 0.74 2.17 -0.24
N ASP A 94 0.83 3.49 -0.03
CA ASP A 94 0.72 4.12 1.28
C ASP A 94 -0.59 4.89 1.42
N PHE A 95 -1.26 4.75 2.56
CA PHE A 95 -2.44 5.52 2.95
C PHE A 95 -2.30 6.07 4.36
N ASN A 96 -2.93 7.23 4.61
CA ASN A 96 -2.94 7.92 5.91
C ASN A 96 -1.56 7.97 6.59
N ALA A 97 -0.51 8.31 5.85
CA ALA A 97 0.87 8.31 6.33
C ALA A 97 1.08 9.22 7.55
N PHE A 98 0.31 10.31 7.65
CA PHE A 98 0.31 11.20 8.82
C PHE A 98 -0.15 10.49 10.10
N ASP A 99 -1.26 9.76 10.02
CA ASP A 99 -1.84 9.05 11.17
C ASP A 99 -1.18 7.69 11.45
N ASN A 100 -0.40 7.17 10.49
CA ASN A 100 0.31 5.90 10.57
C ASN A 100 1.83 6.08 10.34
N PRO A 101 2.55 6.87 11.17
CA PRO A 101 3.94 7.18 10.90
C PRO A 101 4.84 5.93 10.90
N PHE A 102 5.84 5.94 10.02
CA PHE A 102 6.85 4.89 9.96
C PHE A 102 7.49 4.60 11.33
N ASN A 103 7.66 3.32 11.61
CA ASN A 103 8.19 2.78 12.87
C ASN A 103 7.43 3.23 14.13
N THR A 104 6.11 3.40 14.02
CA THR A 104 5.22 3.75 15.14
C THR A 104 4.13 2.68 15.28
N THR A 105 4.01 2.08 16.46
CA THR A 105 2.94 1.10 16.74
C THR A 105 1.58 1.78 16.87
N TYR A 106 0.49 1.00 16.80
CA TYR A 106 -0.87 1.50 17.03
C TYR A 106 -0.98 2.27 18.35
N GLN A 107 -0.47 1.69 19.45
CA GLN A 107 -0.53 2.30 20.78
C GLN A 107 0.28 3.60 20.84
N GLN A 108 1.45 3.64 20.18
CA GLN A 108 2.28 4.84 20.13
C GLN A 108 1.61 5.95 19.30
N ALA A 109 0.97 5.62 18.18
CA ALA A 109 0.23 6.58 17.36
C ALA A 109 -0.95 7.16 18.15
N ARG A 110 -1.75 6.31 18.81
CA ARG A 110 -2.85 6.74 19.68
C ARG A 110 -2.38 7.63 20.84
N ALA A 111 -1.25 7.31 21.47
CA ALA A 111 -0.67 8.13 22.53
C ALA A 111 -0.23 9.53 22.06
N LYS A 112 0.02 9.70 20.75
CA LYS A 112 0.32 10.99 20.11
C LYS A 112 -0.95 11.74 19.65
N GLY A 113 -2.13 11.22 19.91
CA GLY A 113 -3.39 11.80 19.44
C GLY A 113 -3.69 11.56 17.96
N LEU A 114 -2.96 10.64 17.31
CA LEU A 114 -3.21 10.24 15.92
C LEU A 114 -4.35 9.22 15.82
N VAL A 115 -4.89 9.06 14.61
CA VAL A 115 -5.98 8.13 14.32
C VAL A 115 -5.49 7.01 13.39
N PRO A 116 -4.63 6.08 13.87
CA PRO A 116 -4.13 4.98 13.06
C PRO A 116 -5.27 4.05 12.64
N PHE A 117 -5.07 3.31 11.55
CA PHE A 117 -6.06 2.36 11.02
C PHE A 117 -6.53 1.37 12.08
N SER A 118 -7.81 1.03 12.06
CA SER A 118 -8.36 -0.06 12.86
C SER A 118 -7.87 -1.42 12.35
N GLU A 119 -8.01 -2.47 13.17
CA GLU A 119 -7.73 -3.83 12.71
C GLU A 119 -8.72 -4.30 11.64
N GLY A 120 -9.94 -3.76 11.61
CA GLY A 120 -10.92 -4.07 10.58
C GLY A 120 -10.51 -3.52 9.21
N PHE A 121 -9.97 -2.30 9.18
CA PHE A 121 -9.36 -1.72 7.98
C PHE A 121 -8.20 -2.60 7.48
N LEU A 122 -7.25 -2.96 8.35
CA LEU A 122 -6.13 -3.82 7.97
C LEU A 122 -6.59 -5.19 7.47
N GLN A 123 -7.62 -5.77 8.09
CA GLN A 123 -8.15 -7.07 7.68
C GLN A 123 -8.73 -7.07 6.25
N CYS A 124 -9.25 -5.94 5.78
CA CYS A 124 -9.71 -5.81 4.38
C CYS A 124 -8.56 -6.02 3.39
N PHE A 125 -7.37 -5.50 3.69
CA PHE A 125 -6.20 -5.69 2.84
C PHE A 125 -5.63 -7.11 2.94
N ARG A 126 -5.59 -7.68 4.16
CA ARG A 126 -5.17 -9.09 4.36
C ARG A 126 -6.04 -10.05 3.56
N ASP A 127 -7.36 -9.90 3.64
CA ASP A 127 -8.32 -10.77 2.94
C ASP A 127 -8.26 -10.59 1.41
N ALA A 128 -7.81 -9.43 0.95
CA ALA A 128 -7.55 -9.15 -0.46
C ALA A 128 -6.23 -9.77 -0.98
N GLY A 129 -5.49 -10.48 -0.14
CA GLY A 129 -4.20 -11.08 -0.49
C GLY A 129 -3.06 -10.07 -0.55
N MET A 130 -3.11 -9.01 0.25
CA MET A 130 -2.04 -8.03 0.41
C MET A 130 -1.31 -8.23 1.74
N ASP A 131 0.00 -7.99 1.74
CA ASP A 131 0.75 -7.87 2.99
C ASP A 131 0.55 -6.46 3.57
N CYS A 132 0.34 -6.38 4.88
CA CYS A 132 0.15 -5.13 5.61
C CYS A 132 1.39 -4.83 6.46
N GLY A 133 1.99 -3.65 6.29
CA GLY A 133 3.16 -3.24 7.09
C GLY A 133 2.84 -3.05 8.58
N GLY A 134 1.56 -2.92 8.93
CA GLY A 134 1.09 -2.93 10.31
C GLY A 134 1.33 -4.24 11.06
N ASP A 135 1.54 -5.35 10.36
CA ASP A 135 1.83 -6.67 10.94
C ASP A 135 3.31 -6.85 11.29
N TRP A 136 4.16 -5.93 10.85
CA TRP A 136 5.61 -6.04 11.06
C TRP A 136 5.99 -5.61 12.46
N LYS A 137 6.82 -6.43 13.12
CA LYS A 137 7.32 -6.12 14.46
C LYS A 137 8.22 -4.89 14.46
N GLN A 138 9.22 -4.87 13.56
CA GLN A 138 10.20 -3.79 13.43
C GLN A 138 10.81 -3.80 12.01
N PRO A 139 10.81 -2.67 11.29
CA PRO A 139 10.01 -1.47 11.58
C PRO A 139 8.52 -1.77 11.39
N CYS A 140 7.66 -1.21 12.25
CA CYS A 140 6.22 -1.22 12.03
C CYS A 140 5.86 -0.16 10.97
N ASP A 141 5.05 -0.52 9.96
CA ASP A 141 4.77 0.36 8.81
C ASP A 141 3.27 0.32 8.44
N ARG A 142 2.40 0.79 9.35
CA ARG A 142 0.93 0.67 9.21
C ARG A 142 0.35 1.38 7.98
N MET A 143 1.03 2.38 7.44
CA MET A 143 0.60 3.07 6.22
C MET A 143 0.79 2.20 4.97
N HIS A 144 1.73 1.24 5.00
CA HIS A 144 2.22 0.51 3.84
C HIS A 144 1.46 -0.78 3.59
N PHE A 145 1.00 -0.95 2.34
CA PHE A 145 0.39 -2.18 1.83
C PHE A 145 1.10 -2.60 0.55
N GLN A 146 1.25 -3.91 0.33
CA GLN A 146 1.91 -4.42 -0.88
C GLN A 146 1.28 -5.72 -1.36
N ILE A 147 1.47 -6.06 -2.63
CA ILE A 147 1.07 -7.39 -3.12
C ILE A 147 1.85 -8.48 -2.37
N GLN A 148 1.18 -9.57 -2.05
CA GLN A 148 1.79 -10.68 -1.31
C GLN A 148 2.57 -11.65 -2.20
N LYS A 149 2.23 -11.72 -3.49
CA LYS A 149 2.80 -12.63 -4.48
C LYS A 149 2.86 -11.97 -5.86
N LEU A 150 3.81 -12.42 -6.67
CA LEU A 150 4.02 -12.05 -8.07
C LEU A 150 3.34 -13.07 -8.99
#